data_AF-A0A7Y3LJR5-F1
#
_entry.id   AF-A0A7Y3LJR5-F1
#
_cell.length_a   1.000
_cell.length_b   1.000
_cell.length_c   1.000
_cell.angle_alpha   90.00
_cell.angle_beta   90.00
_cell.angle_gamma   90.00
#
_symmetry.space_group_name_H-M   'P 1'
#
loop_
_entity.id
_entity.type
_entity.pdbx_description
1 polymer ?
#
loop_
_entity_poly.entity_id
_entity_poly.type
_entity_poly.pdbx_seq_one_letter_code
_entity_poly.pdbx_strand_id
1 'polypeptide(L)' 'MTAPEIGTKNMTLRLERTLAEKVQAIAEVEGQSVANVVRDAIVEHVELRRSDPRFQSLLEETMKRHAKLLKMLADA' A
#
# COMPACT_ATOMS: atom_id res chain seq x y z
N MET A 1 -23.10 -3.92 13.39
CA MET A 1 -22.09 -3.78 12.32
C MET A 1 -21.67 -2.33 12.28
N THR A 2 -20.56 -1.98 12.91
CA THR A 2 -19.94 -0.65 12.79
C THR A 2 -19.40 -0.53 11.38
N ALA A 3 -19.80 0.52 10.66
CA ALA A 3 -19.20 0.87 9.38
C ALA A 3 -17.68 1.04 9.58
N PRO A 4 -16.82 0.59 8.65
CA PRO A 4 -15.39 0.81 8.78
C PRO A 4 -15.15 2.31 8.91
N GLU A 5 -14.34 2.73 9.90
CA GLU A 5 -13.87 4.11 9.95
C GLU A 5 -13.19 4.41 8.62
N ILE A 6 -13.80 5.28 7.81
CA ILE A 6 -13.12 5.90 6.68
C ILE A 6 -12.21 6.98 7.27
N GLY A 7 -11.23 6.56 8.05
CA GLY A 7 -10.30 7.43 8.74
C GLY A 7 -9.16 7.81 7.80
N THR A 8 -8.93 9.11 7.62
CA THR A 8 -7.71 9.58 6.97
C THR A 8 -6.55 9.45 7.95
N LYS A 9 -5.45 8.81 7.53
CA LYS A 9 -4.22 8.73 8.31
C LYS A 9 -3.17 9.68 7.72
N ASN A 10 -2.67 10.60 8.54
CA ASN A 10 -1.54 11.44 8.16
C ASN A 10 -0.28 10.59 8.00
N MET A 11 0.47 10.84 6.94
CA MET A 11 1.70 10.12 6.63
C MET A 11 2.75 11.09 6.10
N THR A 12 3.98 10.96 6.60
CA THR A 12 5.15 11.66 6.07
C THR A 12 5.96 10.68 5.24
N LEU A 13 6.19 11.00 3.97
CA LEU A 13 6.95 10.17 3.04
C LEU A 13 8.26 10.86 2.68
N ARG A 14 9.38 10.15 2.84
CA ARG A 14 10.68 10.61 2.35
C ARG A 14 10.87 10.09 0.93
N LEU A 15 11.01 11.01 -0.02
CA LEU A 15 11.25 10.71 -1.42
C LEU A 15 12.66 11.17 -1.80
N GLU A 16 13.25 10.48 -2.77
CA GLU A 16 14.41 11.00 -3.49
C GLU A 16 14.03 12.30 -4.19
N ARG A 17 14.95 13.27 -4.18
CA ARG A 17 14.71 14.62 -4.71
C ARG A 17 14.16 14.59 -6.14
N THR A 18 14.77 13.80 -7.00
CA THR A 18 14.38 13.69 -8.42
C THR A 18 12.98 13.12 -8.61
N LEU A 19 12.53 12.23 -7.72
CA LEU A 19 11.17 11.70 -7.76
C LEU A 19 10.16 12.73 -7.26
N ALA A 20 10.49 13.46 -6.19
CA ALA A 20 9.64 14.53 -5.68
C ALA A 20 9.41 15.63 -6.73
N GLU A 21 10.45 16.04 -7.46
CA GLU A 21 10.36 17.01 -8.55
C GLU A 21 9.45 16.52 -9.69
N LYS A 22 9.54 15.24 -10.06
CA LYS A 22 8.65 14.65 -11.08
C LYS A 22 7.19 14.62 -10.65
N VAL A 23 6.92 14.23 -9.41
CA VAL A 23 5.55 14.21 -8.87
C VAL A 23 4.98 15.62 -8.82
N GLN A 24 5.81 16.61 -8.44
CA GLN A 24 5.39 18.02 -8.46
C GLN A 24 5.04 18.49 -9.88
N ALA A 25 5.86 18.17 -10.88
CA ALA A 25 5.57 18.53 -12.26
C ALA A 25 4.25 17.90 -12.77
N ILE A 26 3.98 16.64 -12.42
CA ILE A 26 2.70 15.98 -12.74
C ILE A 26 1.54 16.72 -12.09
N ALA A 27 1.65 17.03 -10.80
CA ALA A 27 0.63 17.76 -10.05
C ALA A 27 0.32 19.13 -10.66
N GLU A 28 1.36 19.86 -11.10
CA GLU A 28 1.22 21.15 -11.78
C GLU A 28 0.49 21.03 -13.13
N VAL A 29 0.83 20.03 -13.94
CA VAL A 29 0.19 19.79 -15.25
C VAL A 29 -1.26 19.35 -15.10
N GLU A 30 -1.56 18.53 -14.10
CA GLU A 30 -2.91 17.99 -13.84
C GLU A 30 -3.79 18.94 -13.02
N GLY A 31 -3.23 20.05 -12.51
CA GLY A 31 -3.96 21.00 -11.67
C GLY A 31 -4.39 20.41 -10.32
N GLN A 32 -3.62 19.45 -9.79
CA GLN A 32 -3.91 18.74 -8.55
C GLN A 32 -2.83 19.00 -7.49
N SER A 33 -3.10 18.61 -6.24
CA SER A 33 -2.08 18.66 -5.20
C SER A 33 -1.11 17.48 -5.31
N VAL A 34 0.16 17.70 -4.95
CA VAL A 34 1.18 16.63 -4.82
C VAL A 34 0.66 15.48 -3.95
N ALA A 35 -0.06 15.79 -2.88
CA ALA A 35 -0.64 14.77 -1.99
C ALA A 35 -1.69 13.89 -2.68
N ASN A 36 -2.47 14.44 -3.62
CA ASN A 36 -3.44 13.65 -4.39
C ASN A 36 -2.73 12.74 -5.38
N VAL A 37 -1.77 13.26 -6.15
CA VAL A 37 -0.98 12.46 -7.09
C VAL A 37 -0.29 11.30 -6.38
N VAL A 38 0.33 11.55 -5.22
CA VAL A 38 0.95 10.47 -4.41
C VAL A 38 -0.09 9.47 -3.93
N ARG A 39 -1.26 9.93 -3.48
CA ARG A 39 -2.33 9.06 -3.00
C ARG A 39 -2.84 8.15 -4.11
N ASP A 40 -3.09 8.70 -5.28
CA ASP A 40 -3.63 7.96 -6.42
C ASP A 40 -2.61 6.92 -6.90
N ALA A 41 -1.33 7.27 -6.96
CA ALA A 41 -0.27 6.31 -7.26
C ALA A 41 -0.18 5.16 -6.23
N ILE A 42 -0.40 5.44 -4.94
CA ILE A 42 -0.45 4.40 -3.90
C ILE A 42 -1.68 3.50 -4.08
N VAL A 43 -2.85 4.07 -4.34
CA VAL A 43 -4.09 3.31 -4.58
C VAL A 43 -3.93 2.40 -5.79
N GLU A 44 -3.44 2.93 -6.90
CA GLU A 44 -3.17 2.16 -8.11
C GLU A 44 -2.20 1.02 -7.83
N HIS A 45 -1.09 1.28 -7.12
CA HIS A 45 -0.13 0.25 -6.77
C HIS A 45 -0.77 -0.88 -5.94
N VAL A 46 -1.59 -0.53 -4.95
CA VAL A 46 -2.27 -1.52 -4.10
C VAL A 46 -3.25 -2.37 -4.92
N GLU A 47 -4.06 -1.76 -5.80
CA GLU A 47 -5.01 -2.50 -6.63
C GLU A 47 -4.32 -3.39 -7.67
N LEU A 48 -3.18 -2.94 -8.23
CA LEU A 48 -2.33 -3.77 -9.09
C LEU A 48 -1.80 -5.00 -8.33
N ARG A 49 -1.34 -4.84 -7.09
CA ARG A 49 -0.86 -5.98 -6.28
C ARG A 49 -1.99 -6.90 -5.84
N ARG A 50 -3.15 -6.34 -5.52
CA ARG A 50 -4.33 -7.10 -5.11
C ARG A 50 -4.83 -8.00 -6.24
N SER A 51 -4.73 -7.57 -7.49
CA SER A 51 -5.17 -8.34 -8.66
C SER A 51 -4.08 -9.26 -9.24
N ASP A 52 -2.82 -9.15 -8.80
CA ASP A 52 -1.69 -9.98 -9.24
C ASP A 52 -1.76 -11.42 -8.67
N PRO A 53 -1.98 -12.46 -9.50
CA PRO A 53 -2.10 -13.84 -9.02
C PRO A 53 -0.82 -14.38 -8.35
N ARG A 54 0.35 -13.87 -8.76
CA ARG A 54 1.62 -14.26 -8.13
C ARG A 54 1.71 -13.68 -6.73
N PHE A 55 1.32 -12.41 -6.57
CA PHE A 55 1.27 -11.77 -5.26
C PHE A 55 0.28 -12.47 -4.33
N GLN A 56 -0.92 -12.81 -4.81
CA GLN A 56 -1.91 -13.57 -4.06
C GLN A 56 -1.37 -14.93 -3.60
N SER A 57 -0.73 -15.68 -4.50
CA SER A 57 -0.13 -16.98 -4.17
C SER A 57 0.95 -16.85 -3.08
N LEU A 58 1.84 -15.86 -3.21
CA LEU A 58 2.88 -15.59 -2.21
C LEU A 58 2.29 -15.17 -0.86
N LEU A 59 1.20 -14.39 -0.87
CA LEU A 59 0.49 -14.00 0.34
C LEU A 59 -0.10 -15.23 1.05
N GLU A 60 -0.79 -16.11 0.32
CA GLU A 60 -1.35 -17.34 0.88
C GLU A 60 -0.27 -18.25 1.49
N GLU A 61 0.85 -18.45 0.79
CA GLU A 61 1.96 -19.22 1.31
C GLU A 61 2.54 -18.62 2.59
N THR A 62 2.69 -17.29 2.62
CA THR A 62 3.19 -16.56 3.79
C THR A 62 2.27 -16.76 4.98
N MET A 63 0.95 -16.66 4.77
CA MET A 63 -0.06 -16.92 5.81
C MET A 63 0.00 -18.36 6.31
N LYS A 64 0.12 -19.35 5.42
CA LYS A 64 0.27 -20.77 5.82
C LYS A 64 1.52 -20.99 6.67
N ARG A 65 2.65 -20.37 6.30
CA ARG A 65 3.90 -20.43 7.09
C ARG A 65 3.72 -19.83 8.47
N HIS A 66 3.14 -18.63 8.58
CA HIS A 66 2.90 -18.00 9.87
C HIS A 66 1.91 -18.79 10.74
N ALA A 67 0.83 -19.32 10.17
CA ALA A 67 -0.10 -20.17 10.90
C ALA A 67 0.56 -21.44 11.45
N LYS A 68 1.48 -22.05 10.68
CA LYS A 68 2.27 -23.20 11.16
C LYS A 68 3.17 -22.80 12.33
N LEU A 69 3.85 -21.67 12.24
CA LEU A 69 4.69 -21.16 13.33
C LEU A 69 3.88 -20.89 14.60
N LEU A 70 2.70 -20.29 14.47
CA LEU A 70 1.80 -20.05 15.61
C LEU A 70 1.37 -21.36 16.27
N LYS A 71 0.99 -22.40 15.49
CA LYS A 71 0.65 -23.72 16.04
C LYS A 71 1.83 -24.35 16.79
N MET A 72 3.02 -24.33 16.18
CA MET A 72 4.22 -24.88 16.81
C MET A 72 4.58 -24.20 18.14
N LEU A 73 4.32 -22.90 18.27
CA LEU A 73 4.62 -22.15 19.49
C LEU A 73 3.49 -22.16 20.52
N ALA A 74 2.25 -22.43 20.12
CA ALA A 74 1.10 -22.53 21.03
C ALA A 74 0.97 -23.91 21.69
N ASP A 75 1.47 -24.95 21.03
CA ASP A 75 1.54 -26.32 21.56
C ASP A 75 2.80 -26.58 22.41
N ALA A 76 3.59 -25.53 22.72
CA ALA A 76 4.85 -25.55 23.48
C ALA A 76 4.70 -24.98 24.90
#